data_AF-A0A4U0GLM5-F1
#
_entry.id   AF-A0A4U0GLM5-F1
#
_cell.length_a   1.000
_cell.length_b   1.000
_cell.length_c   1.000
_cell.angle_alpha   90.00
_cell.angle_beta   90.00
_cell.angle_gamma   90.00
#
_symmetry.space_group_name_H-M   'P 1'
#
loop_
_entity.id
_entity.type
_entity.pdbx_description
1 polymer ?
#
loop_
_entity_poly.entity_id
_entity_poly.type
_entity_poly.pdbx_seq_one_letter_code
_entity_poly.pdbx_strand_id
1 'polypeptide(L)' 'MKTKKENLKEKDTERFIAVLQQYKEKVTKNSETSKRFLVDLGVLTETGKRSKNYKHLCIPEAQE' A
#
# COMPACT_ATOMS: atom_id res chain seq x y z
N MET A 1 -11.03 31.52 -21.51
CA MET A 1 -11.73 30.23 -21.52
C MET A 1 -10.92 29.25 -20.66
N LYS A 2 -11.47 28.77 -19.53
CA LYS A 2 -10.75 27.89 -18.61
C LYS A 2 -10.49 26.53 -19.28
N THR A 3 -9.24 26.10 -19.21
CA THR A 3 -8.70 24.88 -19.79
C THR A 3 -9.43 23.65 -19.24
N LYS A 4 -10.05 22.90 -20.14
CA LYS A 4 -10.86 21.68 -19.90
C LYS A 4 -9.96 20.47 -19.55
N LYS A 5 -9.06 20.61 -18.56
CA LYS A 5 -8.00 19.63 -18.26
C LYS A 5 -7.99 19.14 -16.80
N GLU A 6 -9.00 19.49 -16.00
CA GLU A 6 -9.00 19.24 -14.55
C GLU A 6 -9.71 17.93 -14.12
N ASN A 7 -10.50 17.26 -14.96
CA ASN A 7 -11.44 16.23 -14.50
C ASN A 7 -11.07 14.74 -14.77
N LEU A 8 -9.99 14.44 -15.50
CA LEU A 8 -9.57 13.04 -15.76
C LEU A 8 -8.76 12.45 -14.60
N LYS A 9 -7.95 13.27 -13.91
CA LYS A 9 -7.13 12.83 -12.78
C LYS A 9 -7.95 12.43 -11.56
N GLU A 10 -9.08 13.10 -11.31
CA GLU A 10 -9.91 12.85 -10.12
C GLU A 10 -10.61 11.50 -10.17
N LYS A 11 -11.22 11.12 -11.30
CA LYS A 11 -11.91 9.83 -11.43
C LYS A 11 -11.01 8.62 -11.26
N ASP A 12 -9.80 8.66 -11.84
CA ASP A 12 -8.85 7.56 -11.68
C ASP A 12 -8.31 7.49 -10.24
N THR A 13 -8.16 8.64 -9.59
CA THR A 13 -7.75 8.72 -8.18
C THR A 13 -8.84 8.15 -7.26
N GLU A 14 -10.10 8.53 -7.45
CA GLU A 14 -11.22 7.99 -6.68
C GLU A 14 -11.36 6.48 -6.85
N ARG A 15 -11.22 5.98 -8.08
CA ARG A 15 -11.25 4.56 -8.37
C ARG A 15 -10.09 3.82 -7.70
N PHE A 16 -8.89 4.40 -7.73
CA PHE A 16 -7.72 3.86 -7.05
C PHE A 16 -7.91 3.84 -5.52
N ILE A 17 -8.44 4.92 -4.94
CA ILE A 17 -8.77 5.00 -3.50
C ILE A 17 -9.80 3.94 -3.11
N ALA A 18 -10.85 3.74 -3.91
CA ALA A 18 -11.87 2.73 -3.65
C ALA A 18 -11.28 1.31 -3.63
N VAL A 19 -10.37 1.00 -4.57
CA VAL A 19 -9.63 -0.27 -4.56
C VAL A 19 -8.79 -0.39 -3.30
N LEU A 20 -8.02 0.64 -2.92
CA LEU A 20 -7.22 0.61 -1.70
C LEU A 20 -8.07 0.39 -0.44
N GLN A 21 -9.25 1.00 -0.35
CA GLN A 21 -10.16 0.83 0.79
C GLN A 21 -10.68 -0.62 0.90
N GLN A 22 -11.04 -1.25 -0.22
CA GLN A 22 -11.47 -2.65 -0.24
C GLN A 22 -10.36 -3.61 0.22
N TYR A 23 -9.11 -3.31 -0.12
CA TYR A 23 -7.97 -4.11 0.34
C TYR A 23 -7.63 -3.82 1.80
N LYS A 24 -7.73 -2.55 2.25
CA LYS A 24 -7.49 -2.13 3.64
C LYS A 24 -8.24 -3.02 4.61
N GLU A 25 -9.55 -3.19 4.42
CA GLU A 25 -10.37 -4.04 5.29
C GLU A 25 -9.93 -5.50 5.35
N LYS A 26 -9.30 -6.02 4.29
CA LYS A 26 -8.79 -7.41 4.27
C LYS A 26 -7.45 -7.53 4.97
N VAL A 27 -6.59 -6.51 4.87
CA VAL A 27 -5.21 -6.57 5.38
C VAL A 27 -5.07 -6.06 6.81
N THR A 28 -5.90 -5.12 7.26
CA THR A 28 -5.77 -4.50 8.60
C THR A 28 -6.43 -5.28 9.75
N LYS A 29 -7.01 -6.47 9.49
CA LYS A 29 -7.74 -7.23 10.53
C LYS A 29 -6.84 -7.77 11.62
N ASN A 30 -5.63 -8.20 11.28
CA ASN A 30 -4.62 -8.65 12.24
C ASN A 30 -3.21 -8.53 11.64
N SER A 31 -2.20 -8.55 12.51
CA SER A 31 -0.78 -8.41 12.14
C SER A 31 -0.32 -9.48 11.15
N GLU A 32 -0.81 -10.72 11.30
CA GLU A 32 -0.44 -11.83 10.44
C GLU A 32 -0.92 -11.65 8.99
N THR A 33 -2.15 -11.18 8.80
CA THR A 33 -2.73 -10.91 7.47
C THR A 33 -2.04 -9.73 6.80
N SER A 34 -1.70 -8.69 7.58
CA SER A 34 -0.87 -7.57 7.12
C SER A 34 0.52 -8.04 6.67
N LYS A 35 1.17 -8.90 7.46
CA LYS A 35 2.49 -9.44 7.11
C LYS A 35 2.44 -10.27 5.83
N ARG A 36 1.45 -11.14 5.70
CA ARG A 36 1.27 -12.00 4.51
C ARG A 36 1.05 -11.17 3.24
N PHE A 37 0.19 -10.15 3.32
CA PHE A 37 0.00 -9.22 2.22
C PHE A 37 1.29 -8.52 1.77
N LEU A 38 2.11 -8.08 2.72
CA LEU A 38 3.39 -7.44 2.40
C LEU A 38 4.41 -8.42 1.82
N VAL A 39 4.33 -9.71 2.16
CA VAL A 39 5.11 -10.78 1.52
C VAL A 39 4.64 -11.04 0.10
N ASP A 40 3.32 -11.15 -0.13
CA ASP A 40 2.74 -11.38 -1.45
C ASP A 40 3.04 -10.22 -2.42
N LEU A 41 3.14 -8.99 -1.91
CA LEU A 41 3.56 -7.82 -2.68
C LEU A 41 5.08 -7.74 -2.91
N GLY A 42 5.88 -8.64 -2.31
CA GLY A 42 7.34 -8.62 -2.40
C GLY A 42 8.02 -7.47 -1.64
N VAL A 43 7.28 -6.81 -0.74
CA VAL A 43 7.81 -5.76 0.14
C VAL A 43 8.62 -6.38 1.27
N LEU A 44 8.09 -7.45 1.86
CA LEU A 44 8.76 -8.28 2.86
C LEU A 44 9.13 -9.63 2.27
N THR A 45 10.15 -10.26 2.85
CA THR A 45 10.48 -11.67 2.68
C THR A 45 9.63 -12.51 3.63
N GLU A 46 9.53 -13.81 3.41
CA GLU A 46 8.81 -14.73 4.32
C GLU A 46 9.31 -14.64 5.78
N THR A 47 10.61 -14.36 5.95
CA THR A 47 11.23 -14.15 7.27
C THR A 47 10.84 -12.82 7.94
N GLY A 48 10.10 -11.93 7.25
CA GLY A 48 9.69 -10.61 7.73
C GLY A 48 10.72 -9.49 7.49
N LYS A 49 11.85 -9.78 6.84
CA LYS A 49 12.83 -8.74 6.43
C LYS A 49 12.38 -8.01 5.19
N ARG A 50 12.70 -6.72 5.06
CA ARG A 50 12.46 -5.92 3.84
C ARG A 50 13.22 -6.49 2.64
N SER A 51 12.58 -6.54 1.48
CA SER A 51 13.23 -6.93 0.23
C SER A 51 14.20 -5.84 -0.25
N LYS A 52 15.17 -6.20 -1.10
CA LYS A 52 16.27 -5.30 -1.52
C LYS A 52 15.76 -3.96 -2.08
N ASN A 53 14.67 -4.02 -2.86
CA ASN A 53 14.08 -2.85 -3.51
C ASN A 53 13.42 -1.88 -2.53
N TYR A 54 13.05 -2.35 -1.33
CA TYR A 54 12.33 -1.56 -0.32
C TYR A 54 13.15 -1.31 0.95
N LYS A 55 14.45 -1.62 0.94
CA LYS A 55 15.36 -1.35 2.07
C LYS A 55 15.42 0.12 2.49
N HIS A 56 15.21 1.02 1.54
CA HIS A 56 15.25 2.47 1.76
C HIS A 56 13.95 3.01 2.38
N LEU A 57 12.88 2.21 2.44
CA LEU A 57 11.65 2.63 3.10
C LEU A 57 11.88 2.71 4.59
N CYS A 58 11.75 3.92 5.16
CA CYS A 58 11.77 4.15 6.59
C CYS A 58 10.44 3.71 7.19
N ILE A 59 10.29 2.39 7.35
CA ILE A 59 9.25 1.85 8.23
C ILE A 59 9.82 2.02 9.63
N PRO A 60 9.11 2.69 10.56
CA PRO A 60 9.52 2.68 11.96
C PRO A 60 9.60 1.21 12.36
N GLU A 61 10.82 0.68 12.49
CA GLU A 61 11.03 -0.58 13.17
C GLU A 61 10.34 -0.35 14.51
N ALA A 62 9.34 -1.19 14.83
CA ALA A 62 8.63 -1.08 16.09
C ALA A 62 9.70 -0.98 17.17
N GLN A 63 9.89 0.23 17.68
CA GLN A 63 10.88 0.52 18.70
C GLN A 63 10.28 -0.11 19.95
N GLU A 64 10.69 -1.33 20.23
CA GLU A 64 10.48 -1.97 21.53
C GLU A 64 11.11 -1.11 22.65
#